data_AF-A0A1I1YHG7-F1
#
_entry.id   AF-A0A1I1YHG7-F1
#
_cell.length_a   1.000
_cell.length_b   1.000
_cell.length_c   1.000
_cell.angle_alpha   90.00
_cell.angle_beta   90.00
_cell.angle_gamma   90.00
#
_symmetry.space_group_name_H-M   'P 1'
#
loop_
_entity.id
_entity.type
_entity.pdbx_description
1 polymer ?
#
loop_
_entity_poly.entity_id
_entity_poly.type
_entity_poly.pdbx_seq_one_letter_code
_entity_poly.pdbx_strand_id
1 'polypeptide(L)'
;MEDKITFNDKARYQLRRLYEVIRSYVIEKKNIDRKFHYMRVRSIDVLRGILTILVMMIISQGLEDSVSKNFIISEWDGVTLADVVLPFFILIMGASIPFYIKKYHENRNKISLIIKKSLIRALLLLLLGLIFSILFLESDKYVRITGPLQLLAINYIMSILAYMIFLKLRVKNNVITYVFAIIGVLIAMIFSIIFINGGREAATNIFVRTDISLIGEYKSLSLADPEGIMAIFSSISLGFLGISFGCILNKKHIDKKYVGYRRPMKIRNDGFSKENLLVDIKSWINYKSIKSLLSNYYRFNNEVKKVIHLLMFSLIYLVLFFVTKYWIPVNRNVFSISFVMIDCFYFSMMLVVAYVMCDIVKLRFGVNYLGNIGKNTILVIFIVQIVHKLLSMIKIKSIFTGTWLPFNNWFTTDFILPIFGIEFSSTVYSVFITVIWILLFNLLDRYDIKVNL
;
A
#
# COMPACT_ATOMS: atom_id res chain seq x y z
N MET A 1 -37.06 -48.71 -6.52
CA MET A 1 -37.00 -47.93 -5.25
C MET A 1 -35.76 -47.05 -5.30
N GLU A 2 -35.74 -46.03 -6.16
CA GLU A 2 -34.49 -45.37 -6.57
C GLU A 2 -34.40 -43.87 -6.27
N ASP A 3 -35.41 -43.23 -5.66
CA ASP A 3 -35.44 -41.76 -5.54
C ASP A 3 -35.53 -41.26 -4.09
N LYS A 4 -34.48 -41.52 -3.29
CA LYS A 4 -34.22 -40.75 -2.05
C LYS A 4 -32.74 -40.43 -1.87
N ILE A 5 -32.06 -39.95 -2.91
CA ILE A 5 -30.87 -39.12 -2.70
C ILE A 5 -31.39 -37.82 -2.09
N THR A 6 -31.29 -37.70 -0.77
CA THR A 6 -31.84 -36.55 -0.06
C THR A 6 -31.15 -35.27 -0.54
N PHE A 7 -31.89 -34.18 -0.68
CA PHE A 7 -31.38 -32.84 -1.03
C PHE A 7 -30.10 -32.46 -0.24
N ASN A 8 -30.01 -32.96 1.00
CA ASN A 8 -28.90 -32.77 1.92
C ASN A 8 -27.59 -33.45 1.45
N ASP A 9 -27.66 -34.61 0.81
CA ASP A 9 -26.48 -35.31 0.26
C ASP A 9 -25.94 -34.62 -0.99
N LYS A 10 -26.85 -34.09 -1.82
CA LYS A 10 -26.49 -33.28 -3.01
C LYS A 10 -25.84 -31.96 -2.60
N ALA A 11 -26.36 -31.30 -1.56
CA ALA A 11 -25.79 -30.08 -0.99
C ALA A 11 -24.40 -30.33 -0.37
N ARG A 12 -24.24 -31.41 0.42
CA ARG A 12 -22.93 -31.79 0.98
C ARG A 12 -21.90 -32.12 -0.11
N TYR A 13 -22.31 -32.83 -1.16
CA TYR A 13 -21.44 -33.12 -2.30
C TYR A 13 -21.01 -31.82 -3.01
N GLN A 14 -21.93 -30.89 -3.25
CA GLN A 14 -21.61 -29.59 -3.86
C GLN A 14 -20.68 -28.76 -2.97
N LEU A 15 -20.92 -28.71 -1.65
CA LEU A 15 -20.06 -28.02 -0.69
C LEU A 15 -18.65 -28.64 -0.64
N ARG A 16 -18.55 -29.97 -0.63
CA ARG A 16 -17.26 -30.67 -0.65
C ARG A 16 -16.50 -30.40 -1.94
N ARG A 17 -17.18 -30.43 -3.09
CA ARG A 17 -16.60 -30.07 -4.39
C ARG A 17 -16.11 -28.62 -4.40
N LEU A 18 -16.91 -27.68 -3.88
CA LEU A 18 -16.51 -26.27 -3.75
C LEU A 18 -15.27 -26.13 -2.85
N TYR A 19 -15.27 -26.80 -1.70
CA TYR A 19 -14.15 -26.81 -0.78
C TYR A 19 -12.87 -27.36 -1.42
N GLU A 20 -12.94 -28.47 -2.17
CA GLU A 20 -11.80 -29.05 -2.87
C GLU A 20 -11.26 -28.12 -3.97
N VAL A 21 -12.15 -27.44 -4.71
CA VAL A 21 -11.76 -26.41 -5.69
C VAL A 21 -11.08 -25.22 -5.02
N ILE A 22 -11.63 -24.71 -3.91
CA ILE A 22 -11.03 -23.59 -3.17
C ILE A 22 -9.69 -24.02 -2.58
N ARG A 23 -9.62 -25.20 -1.96
CA ARG A 23 -8.41 -25.74 -1.33
C ARG A 23 -7.30 -25.94 -2.35
N SER A 24 -7.60 -26.56 -3.49
CA SER A 24 -6.62 -26.75 -4.56
C SER A 24 -6.11 -25.41 -5.10
N TYR A 25 -7.00 -24.43 -5.33
CA TYR A 25 -6.61 -23.08 -5.72
C TYR A 25 -5.71 -22.39 -4.70
N VAL A 26 -6.01 -22.50 -3.40
CA VAL A 26 -5.20 -21.93 -2.31
C VAL A 26 -3.82 -22.57 -2.24
N ILE A 27 -3.74 -23.90 -2.35
CA ILE A 27 -2.47 -24.65 -2.35
C ILE A 27 -1.62 -24.27 -3.57
N GLU A 28 -2.21 -24.23 -4.77
CA GLU A 28 -1.53 -23.84 -6.00
C GLU A 28 -0.96 -22.41 -5.88
N LYS A 29 -1.77 -21.47 -5.39
CA LYS A 29 -1.36 -20.08 -5.12
C LYS A 29 -0.18 -20.04 -4.14
N LYS A 30 -0.24 -20.81 -3.03
CA LYS A 30 0.84 -20.88 -2.02
C LYS A 30 2.14 -21.42 -2.62
N ASN A 31 2.07 -22.44 -3.48
CA ASN A 31 3.24 -23.01 -4.16
C ASN A 31 3.88 -22.02 -5.14
N ILE A 32 3.06 -21.32 -5.93
CA ILE A 32 3.52 -20.26 -6.85
C ILE A 32 4.15 -19.11 -6.05
N ASP A 33 3.56 -18.70 -4.93
CA ASP A 33 4.10 -17.67 -4.03
C ASP A 33 5.47 -18.06 -3.46
N ARG A 34 5.65 -19.32 -3.05
CA ARG A 34 6.94 -19.86 -2.59
C ARG A 34 7.97 -19.89 -3.71
N LYS A 35 7.60 -20.40 -4.89
CA LYS A 35 8.49 -20.51 -6.06
C LYS A 35 9.05 -19.15 -6.48
N PHE A 36 8.23 -18.11 -6.45
CA PHE A 36 8.59 -16.76 -6.90
C PHE A 36 8.83 -15.77 -5.76
N HIS A 37 9.16 -16.27 -4.55
CA HIS A 37 9.41 -15.42 -3.39
C HIS A 37 10.55 -14.42 -3.62
N TYR A 38 11.56 -14.80 -4.40
CA TYR A 38 12.73 -13.96 -4.72
C TYR A 38 12.39 -12.71 -5.57
N MET A 39 11.21 -12.65 -6.20
CA MET A 39 10.76 -11.47 -6.94
C MET A 39 10.06 -10.43 -6.08
N ARG A 40 9.70 -10.78 -4.84
CA ARG A 40 9.08 -9.82 -3.92
C ARG A 40 10.14 -8.85 -3.42
N VAL A 41 9.83 -7.55 -3.49
CA VAL A 41 10.64 -6.49 -2.91
C VAL A 41 10.17 -6.25 -1.51
N ARG A 42 11.08 -6.39 -0.54
CA ARG A 42 10.71 -6.36 0.88
C ARG A 42 10.31 -4.96 1.32
N SER A 43 10.94 -3.91 0.79
CA SER A 43 10.58 -2.53 1.11
C SER A 43 9.12 -2.19 0.79
N ILE A 44 8.55 -2.76 -0.28
CA ILE A 44 7.15 -2.54 -0.66
C ILE A 44 6.21 -3.15 0.38
N ASP A 45 6.47 -4.38 0.83
CA ASP A 45 5.65 -5.01 1.87
C ASP A 45 5.76 -4.24 3.19
N VAL A 46 6.96 -3.78 3.55
CA VAL A 46 7.19 -3.03 4.81
C VAL A 46 6.53 -1.66 4.78
N LEU A 47 6.70 -0.91 3.69
CA LEU A 47 6.07 0.40 3.53
C LEU A 47 4.55 0.26 3.56
N ARG A 48 3.98 -0.79 2.97
CA ARG A 48 2.55 -1.07 3.08
C ARG A 48 2.12 -1.34 4.52
N GLY A 49 2.92 -2.09 5.28
CA GLY A 49 2.69 -2.34 6.70
C GLY A 49 2.72 -1.06 7.54
N ILE A 50 3.64 -0.14 7.27
CA ILE A 50 3.70 1.19 7.92
C ILE A 50 2.41 1.96 7.63
N LEU A 51 1.96 1.99 6.37
CA LEU A 51 0.70 2.64 6.01
C LEU A 51 -0.50 1.98 6.69
N THR A 52 -0.53 0.65 6.81
CA THR A 52 -1.59 -0.06 7.54
C THR A 52 -1.67 0.41 8.99
N ILE A 53 -0.53 0.56 9.65
CA ILE A 53 -0.45 1.03 11.06
C ILE A 53 -0.96 2.47 11.16
N LEU A 54 -0.59 3.34 10.23
CA LEU A 54 -1.13 4.70 10.17
C LEU A 54 -2.65 4.71 10.01
N VAL A 55 -3.20 3.84 9.14
CA VAL A 55 -4.66 3.67 9.00
C VAL A 55 -5.30 3.19 10.29
N MET A 56 -4.70 2.20 10.99
CA MET A 56 -5.22 1.74 12.28
C MET A 56 -5.28 2.88 13.31
N MET A 57 -4.25 3.72 13.35
CA MET A 57 -4.22 4.89 14.24
C MET A 57 -5.30 5.89 13.86
N ILE A 58 -5.49 6.19 12.57
CA ILE A 58 -6.55 7.11 12.10
C ILE A 58 -7.95 6.58 12.43
N ILE A 59 -8.20 5.28 12.26
CA ILE A 59 -9.51 4.67 12.55
C ILE A 59 -9.76 4.60 14.06
N SER A 60 -8.75 4.21 14.84
CA SER A 60 -8.92 3.87 16.27
C SER A 60 -8.79 5.08 17.18
N GLN A 61 -9.46 6.19 16.87
CA GLN A 61 -9.47 7.36 17.75
C GLN A 61 -10.36 7.14 18.97
N GLY A 62 -9.92 7.70 20.10
CA GLY A 62 -10.54 7.47 21.41
C GLY A 62 -11.63 8.47 21.75
N LEU A 63 -11.38 9.75 21.46
CA LEU A 63 -12.33 10.85 21.62
C LEU A 63 -12.54 11.48 20.25
N GLU A 64 -13.77 11.39 19.73
CA GLU A 64 -14.14 11.90 18.40
C GLU A 64 -14.08 13.44 18.33
N ASP A 65 -14.39 14.13 19.44
CA ASP A 65 -14.39 15.60 19.52
C ASP A 65 -13.00 16.21 19.77
N SER A 66 -12.01 15.39 20.15
CA SER A 66 -10.65 15.85 20.47
C SER A 66 -9.59 15.06 19.71
N VAL A 67 -9.84 14.79 18.43
CA VAL A 67 -8.85 14.22 17.52
C VAL A 67 -7.82 15.29 17.17
N SER A 68 -6.54 14.95 17.23
CA SER A 68 -5.50 15.90 16.86
C SER A 68 -5.57 16.25 15.36
N LYS A 69 -5.32 17.51 15.02
CA LYS A 69 -5.47 18.06 13.65
C LYS A 69 -4.74 17.27 12.56
N ASN A 70 -3.67 16.54 12.92
CA ASN A 70 -2.91 15.73 11.97
C ASN A 70 -3.67 14.47 11.50
N PHE A 71 -4.61 13.95 12.30
CA PHE A 71 -5.41 12.75 11.99
C PHE A 71 -6.80 13.07 11.45
N ILE A 72 -7.15 14.36 11.34
CA ILE A 72 -8.39 14.83 10.73
C ILE A 72 -8.13 15.10 9.25
N ILE A 73 -9.02 14.63 8.38
CA ILE A 73 -8.99 14.87 6.94
C ILE A 73 -9.27 16.35 6.67
N SER A 74 -8.51 16.98 5.76
CA SER A 74 -8.80 18.36 5.36
C SER A 74 -10.12 18.46 4.60
N GLU A 75 -10.93 19.48 4.90
CA GLU A 75 -12.27 19.61 4.32
C GLU A 75 -12.23 19.98 2.83
N TRP A 76 -11.29 20.84 2.42
CA TRP A 76 -11.18 21.32 1.04
C TRP A 76 -9.75 21.61 0.60
N ASP A 77 -9.07 22.51 1.31
CA ASP A 77 -7.68 22.89 1.04
C ASP A 77 -6.76 22.46 2.19
N GLY A 78 -5.61 21.88 1.86
CA GLY A 78 -4.61 21.46 2.84
C GLY A 78 -4.04 20.07 2.59
N VAL A 79 -3.04 19.74 3.40
CA VAL A 79 -2.44 18.39 3.45
C VAL A 79 -2.18 18.05 4.91
N THR A 80 -3.00 17.17 5.46
CA THR A 80 -2.78 16.54 6.77
C THR A 80 -2.14 15.16 6.60
N LEU A 81 -1.70 14.53 7.70
CA LEU A 81 -1.19 13.16 7.62
C LEU A 81 -2.27 12.18 7.15
N ALA A 82 -3.53 12.38 7.56
CA ALA A 82 -4.65 11.54 7.14
C ALA A 82 -4.92 11.62 5.62
N ASP A 83 -4.72 12.80 5.02
CA ASP A 83 -4.97 13.04 3.60
C ASP A 83 -4.06 12.25 2.66
N VAL A 84 -2.82 11.99 3.11
CA VAL A 84 -1.74 11.39 2.32
C VAL A 84 -1.79 9.85 2.32
N VAL A 85 -2.44 9.25 3.32
CA VAL A 85 -2.42 7.79 3.51
C VAL A 85 -3.08 7.03 2.34
N LEU A 86 -4.26 7.46 1.90
CA LEU A 86 -4.94 6.84 0.76
C LEU A 86 -4.13 6.99 -0.56
N PRO A 87 -3.64 8.19 -0.94
CA PRO A 87 -2.70 8.37 -2.04
C PRO A 87 -1.48 7.44 -1.99
N PHE A 88 -0.89 7.23 -0.82
CA PHE A 88 0.26 6.34 -0.65
C PHE A 88 -0.12 4.87 -0.89
N PHE A 89 -1.34 4.46 -0.54
CA PHE A 89 -1.86 3.14 -0.92
C PHE A 89 -2.01 2.97 -2.42
N ILE A 90 -2.41 4.02 -3.13
CA ILE A 90 -2.51 4.02 -4.58
C ILE A 90 -1.11 3.86 -5.22
N LEU A 91 -0.14 4.65 -4.75
CA LEU A 91 1.25 4.61 -5.23
C LEU A 91 1.90 3.26 -4.98
N ILE A 92 1.77 2.69 -3.78
CA ILE A 92 2.39 1.41 -3.45
C ILE A 92 1.74 0.22 -4.16
N MET A 93 0.43 0.31 -4.39
CA MET A 93 -0.30 -0.64 -5.21
C MET A 93 0.21 -0.58 -6.66
N GLY A 94 0.34 0.63 -7.23
CA GLY A 94 0.94 0.84 -8.55
C GLY A 94 2.35 0.26 -8.65
N ALA A 95 3.20 0.51 -7.66
CA ALA A 95 4.58 0.01 -7.59
C ALA A 95 4.67 -1.52 -7.49
N SER A 96 3.61 -2.19 -7.02
CA SER A 96 3.54 -3.65 -6.90
C SER A 96 3.18 -4.34 -8.21
N ILE A 97 2.57 -3.64 -9.17
CA ILE A 97 2.05 -4.21 -10.43
C ILE A 97 3.15 -4.83 -11.32
N PRO A 98 4.31 -4.17 -11.56
CA PRO A 98 5.37 -4.75 -12.38
C PRO A 98 5.87 -6.10 -11.86
N PHE A 99 5.96 -6.27 -10.53
CA PHE A 99 6.35 -7.52 -9.89
C PHE A 99 5.26 -8.59 -9.97
N TYR A 100 4.00 -8.18 -9.75
CA TYR A 100 2.85 -9.07 -9.91
C TYR A 100 2.80 -9.65 -11.32
N ILE A 101 2.91 -8.82 -12.35
CA ILE A 101 2.78 -9.30 -13.74
C ILE A 101 3.98 -10.14 -14.17
N LYS A 102 5.20 -9.75 -13.79
CA LYS A 102 6.42 -10.51 -14.07
C LYS A 102 6.34 -11.95 -13.55
N LYS A 103 5.84 -12.14 -12.34
CA LYS A 103 5.62 -13.46 -11.72
C LYS A 103 4.70 -14.36 -12.56
N TYR A 104 3.62 -13.83 -13.11
CA TYR A 104 2.69 -14.63 -13.93
C TYR A 104 3.22 -14.86 -15.34
N HIS A 105 3.98 -13.90 -15.88
CA HIS A 105 4.66 -14.05 -17.16
C HIS A 105 5.73 -15.15 -17.11
N GLU A 106 6.56 -15.21 -16.06
CA GLU A 106 7.56 -16.28 -15.88
C GLU A 106 6.94 -17.66 -15.66
N ASN A 107 5.73 -17.72 -15.09
CA ASN A 107 4.97 -18.96 -14.98
C ASN A 107 4.29 -19.39 -16.31
N ARG A 108 4.56 -18.69 -17.44
CA ARG A 108 3.96 -18.91 -18.77
C ARG A 108 2.43 -18.88 -18.77
N ASN A 109 1.82 -18.12 -17.87
CA ASN A 109 0.36 -17.98 -17.83
C ASN A 109 -0.14 -17.15 -19.00
N LYS A 110 -1.33 -17.50 -19.53
CA LYS A 110 -2.00 -16.70 -20.55
C LYS A 110 -2.35 -15.31 -19.98
N ILE A 111 -2.21 -14.27 -20.81
CA ILE A 111 -2.56 -12.88 -20.49
C ILE A 111 -4.01 -12.76 -19.98
N SER A 112 -4.95 -13.48 -20.62
CA SER A 112 -6.36 -13.51 -20.22
C SER A 112 -6.58 -14.04 -18.79
N LEU A 113 -5.76 -14.99 -18.34
CA LEU A 113 -5.83 -15.52 -16.98
C LEU A 113 -5.40 -14.47 -15.95
N ILE A 114 -4.40 -13.64 -16.28
CA ILE A 114 -3.93 -12.57 -15.41
C ILE A 114 -5.03 -11.52 -15.24
N ILE A 115 -5.64 -11.09 -16.36
CA ILE A 115 -6.74 -10.12 -16.35
C ILE A 115 -7.92 -10.66 -15.55
N LYS A 116 -8.35 -11.90 -15.80
CA LYS A 116 -9.46 -12.52 -15.06
C LYS A 116 -9.19 -12.56 -13.55
N LYS A 117 -7.98 -12.98 -13.14
CA LYS A 117 -7.60 -13.01 -11.71
C LYS A 117 -7.57 -11.60 -11.09
N SER A 118 -7.09 -10.61 -11.83
CA SER A 118 -7.06 -9.21 -11.37
C SER A 118 -8.45 -8.60 -11.26
N LEU A 119 -9.34 -8.86 -12.22
CA LEU A 119 -10.74 -8.40 -12.18
C LEU A 119 -11.49 -8.99 -10.99
N ILE A 120 -11.30 -10.28 -10.70
CA ILE A 120 -11.90 -10.91 -9.51
C ILE A 120 -11.45 -10.22 -8.23
N ARG A 121 -10.16 -9.88 -8.08
CA ARG A 121 -9.67 -9.16 -6.90
C ARG A 121 -10.29 -7.78 -6.75
N ALA A 122 -10.34 -7.02 -7.84
CA ALA A 122 -10.95 -5.71 -7.82
C ALA A 122 -12.46 -5.79 -7.53
N LEU A 123 -13.16 -6.78 -8.07
CA LEU A 123 -14.57 -7.03 -7.75
C LEU A 123 -14.76 -7.36 -6.26
N LEU A 124 -13.89 -8.19 -5.68
CA LEU A 124 -13.93 -8.48 -4.24
C LEU A 124 -13.70 -7.22 -3.40
N LEU A 125 -12.79 -6.33 -3.81
CA LEU A 125 -12.57 -5.04 -3.14
C LEU A 125 -13.78 -4.12 -3.22
N LEU A 126 -14.40 -4.01 -4.40
CA LEU A 126 -15.63 -3.25 -4.60
C LEU A 126 -16.76 -3.78 -3.71
N LEU A 127 -16.96 -5.11 -3.70
CA LEU A 127 -17.99 -5.75 -2.90
C LEU A 127 -17.75 -5.58 -1.39
N LEU A 128 -16.50 -5.70 -0.93
CA LEU A 128 -16.16 -5.47 0.48
C LEU A 128 -16.47 -4.02 0.88
N GLY A 129 -16.14 -3.04 0.05
CA GLY A 129 -16.47 -1.63 0.28
C GLY A 129 -17.97 -1.37 0.34
N LEU A 130 -18.74 -1.95 -0.59
CA LEU A 130 -20.20 -1.82 -0.61
C LEU A 130 -20.85 -2.49 0.61
N ILE A 131 -20.42 -3.69 0.99
CA ILE A 131 -20.91 -4.38 2.19
C ILE A 131 -20.64 -3.53 3.44
N PHE A 132 -19.45 -2.96 3.56
CA PHE A 132 -19.13 -2.06 4.67
C PHE A 132 -20.05 -0.83 4.69
N SER A 133 -20.27 -0.20 3.52
CA SER A 133 -21.18 0.94 3.44
C SER A 133 -22.61 0.59 3.84
N ILE A 134 -23.12 -0.57 3.43
CA ILE A 134 -24.50 -0.99 3.73
C ILE A 134 -24.68 -1.26 5.24
N LEU A 135 -23.66 -1.84 5.88
CA LEU A 135 -23.77 -2.27 7.27
C LEU A 135 -23.48 -1.17 8.30
N PHE A 136 -22.60 -0.23 7.97
CA PHE A 136 -21.97 0.62 8.99
C PHE A 136 -22.03 2.12 8.75
N LEU A 137 -22.34 2.58 7.52
CA LEU A 137 -22.50 4.00 7.25
C LEU A 137 -23.97 4.38 7.46
N GLU A 138 -24.22 5.23 8.44
CA GLU A 138 -25.52 5.89 8.62
C GLU A 138 -25.71 6.88 7.48
N SER A 139 -26.69 6.60 6.64
CA SER A 139 -27.12 7.50 5.57
C SER A 139 -28.61 7.71 5.74
N ASP A 140 -29.07 8.96 5.69
CA ASP A 140 -30.46 9.33 5.92
C ASP A 140 -31.48 8.76 4.91
N LYS A 141 -31.04 7.96 3.92
CA LYS A 141 -31.86 7.12 3.01
C LYS A 141 -31.07 6.29 1.96
N TYR A 142 -29.74 6.43 1.83
CA TYR A 142 -29.01 6.02 0.61
C TYR A 142 -27.65 5.35 0.83
N VAL A 143 -27.43 4.18 0.22
CA VAL A 143 -26.14 3.44 0.31
C VAL A 143 -25.00 4.20 -0.39
N ARG A 144 -23.90 4.49 0.32
CA ARG A 144 -22.71 5.14 -0.28
C ARG A 144 -22.02 4.21 -1.28
N ILE A 145 -22.07 4.57 -2.55
CA ILE A 145 -21.51 3.76 -3.66
C ILE A 145 -19.99 3.98 -3.78
N THR A 146 -19.53 5.20 -3.53
CA THR A 146 -18.13 5.61 -3.58
C THR A 146 -17.44 5.43 -2.22
N GLY A 147 -16.16 5.07 -2.24
CA GLY A 147 -15.41 4.82 -1.02
C GLY A 147 -13.93 4.54 -1.30
N PRO A 148 -13.07 4.45 -0.26
CA PRO A 148 -11.63 4.28 -0.46
C PRO A 148 -11.29 2.93 -1.09
N LEU A 149 -12.05 1.88 -0.76
CA LEU A 149 -11.88 0.54 -1.34
C LEU A 149 -12.26 0.49 -2.82
N GLN A 150 -13.32 1.21 -3.19
CA GLN A 150 -13.79 1.32 -4.57
C GLN A 150 -12.79 2.11 -5.43
N LEU A 151 -12.27 3.21 -4.88
CA LEU A 151 -11.22 4.00 -5.51
C LEU A 151 -9.96 3.16 -5.77
N LEU A 152 -9.49 2.40 -4.76
CA LEU A 152 -8.35 1.49 -4.92
C LEU A 152 -8.61 0.42 -5.98
N ALA A 153 -9.81 -0.17 -6.02
CA ALA A 153 -10.17 -1.22 -6.96
C ALA A 153 -10.16 -0.76 -8.42
N ILE A 154 -10.76 0.40 -8.71
CA ILE A 154 -10.79 0.98 -10.07
C ILE A 154 -9.37 1.35 -10.49
N ASN A 155 -8.62 2.00 -9.60
CA ASN A 155 -7.26 2.40 -9.89
C ASN A 155 -6.33 1.21 -10.16
N TYR A 156 -6.51 0.10 -9.44
CA TYR A 156 -5.80 -1.16 -9.65
C TYR A 156 -6.05 -1.72 -11.06
N ILE A 157 -7.32 -1.81 -11.48
CA ILE A 157 -7.68 -2.34 -12.80
C ILE A 157 -7.08 -1.48 -13.90
N MET A 158 -7.28 -0.16 -13.84
CA MET A 158 -6.79 0.76 -14.87
C MET A 158 -5.27 0.71 -15.00
N SER A 159 -4.56 0.69 -13.87
CA SER A 159 -3.11 0.55 -13.80
C SER A 159 -2.60 -0.76 -14.41
N ILE A 160 -3.26 -1.89 -14.12
CA ILE A 160 -2.89 -3.20 -14.68
C ILE A 160 -3.12 -3.24 -16.19
N LEU A 161 -4.28 -2.79 -16.66
CA LEU A 161 -4.62 -2.80 -18.08
C LEU A 161 -3.62 -1.96 -18.87
N ALA A 162 -3.32 -0.74 -18.39
CA ALA A 162 -2.34 0.14 -19.01
C ALA A 162 -0.95 -0.53 -19.08
N TYR A 163 -0.44 -1.10 -17.98
CA TYR A 163 0.87 -1.75 -17.98
C TYR A 163 0.94 -2.96 -18.91
N MET A 164 -0.14 -3.74 -19.01
CA MET A 164 -0.19 -4.89 -19.91
C MET A 164 -0.18 -4.49 -21.39
N ILE A 165 -0.80 -3.35 -21.76
CA ILE A 165 -0.74 -2.81 -23.12
C ILE A 165 0.72 -2.50 -23.49
N PHE A 166 1.46 -1.79 -22.64
CA PHE A 166 2.88 -1.47 -22.90
C PHE A 166 3.79 -2.69 -22.93
N LEU A 167 3.48 -3.74 -22.16
CA LEU A 167 4.20 -5.02 -22.27
C LEU A 167 3.95 -5.72 -23.61
N LYS A 168 2.70 -5.67 -24.13
CA LYS A 168 2.38 -6.26 -25.44
C LYS A 168 3.13 -5.55 -26.57
N LEU A 169 3.38 -4.25 -26.42
CA LEU A 169 4.20 -3.44 -27.32
C LEU A 169 5.71 -3.71 -27.20
N ARG A 170 6.13 -4.69 -26.38
CA ARG A 170 7.54 -5.10 -26.16
C ARG A 170 8.49 -3.96 -25.79
N VAL A 171 7.98 -2.93 -25.11
CA VAL A 171 8.76 -1.77 -24.67
C VAL A 171 9.72 -2.19 -23.55
N LYS A 172 10.96 -1.67 -23.58
CA LYS A 172 11.95 -1.94 -22.52
C LYS A 172 11.50 -1.32 -21.19
N ASN A 173 11.71 -2.02 -20.07
CA ASN A 173 11.30 -1.57 -18.73
C ASN A 173 11.82 -0.16 -18.35
N ASN A 174 13.01 0.22 -18.81
CA ASN A 174 13.54 1.58 -18.58
C ASN A 174 12.68 2.65 -19.26
N VAL A 175 12.18 2.40 -20.48
CA VAL A 175 11.31 3.33 -21.21
C VAL A 175 9.93 3.39 -20.57
N ILE A 176 9.40 2.22 -20.17
CA ILE A 176 8.11 2.11 -19.45
C ILE A 176 8.10 3.02 -18.21
N THR A 177 9.22 3.08 -17.48
CA THR A 177 9.39 3.95 -16.31
C THR A 177 9.06 5.42 -16.62
N TYR A 178 9.69 5.99 -17.67
CA TYR A 178 9.51 7.39 -18.05
C TYR A 178 8.14 7.64 -18.68
N VAL A 179 7.64 6.70 -19.49
CA VAL A 179 6.33 6.81 -20.13
C VAL A 179 5.21 6.91 -19.08
N PHE A 180 5.20 6.01 -18.08
CA PHE A 180 4.20 6.08 -17.01
C PHE A 180 4.37 7.32 -16.13
N ALA A 181 5.61 7.78 -15.90
CA ALA A 181 5.83 9.02 -15.17
C ALA A 181 5.21 10.22 -15.90
N ILE A 182 5.46 10.34 -17.20
CA ILE A 182 4.93 11.44 -18.03
C ILE A 182 3.40 11.36 -18.11
N ILE A 183 2.84 10.19 -18.41
CA ILE A 183 1.37 10.03 -18.49
C ILE A 183 0.71 10.34 -17.14
N GLY A 184 1.30 9.90 -16.03
CA GLY A 184 0.79 10.20 -14.69
C GLY A 184 0.74 11.71 -14.41
N VAL A 185 1.83 12.43 -14.73
CA VAL A 185 1.88 13.91 -14.61
C VAL A 185 0.85 14.58 -15.53
N LEU A 186 0.71 14.12 -16.78
CA LEU A 186 -0.25 14.68 -17.73
C LEU A 186 -1.70 14.47 -17.27
N ILE A 187 -2.06 13.30 -16.74
CA ILE A 187 -3.40 13.06 -16.19
C ILE A 187 -3.68 14.03 -15.04
N ALA A 188 -2.75 14.16 -14.08
CA ALA A 188 -2.90 15.11 -12.97
C ALA A 188 -3.04 16.56 -13.47
N MET A 189 -2.29 16.93 -14.51
CA MET A 189 -2.37 18.25 -15.13
C MET A 189 -3.75 18.50 -15.77
N ILE A 190 -4.26 17.54 -16.54
CA ILE A 190 -5.57 17.63 -17.21
C ILE A 190 -6.69 17.85 -16.18
N PHE A 191 -6.73 17.03 -15.13
CA PHE A 191 -7.75 17.15 -14.08
C PHE A 191 -7.62 18.45 -13.27
N SER A 192 -6.40 18.95 -13.10
CA SER A 192 -6.18 20.26 -12.45
C SER A 192 -6.66 21.44 -13.31
N ILE A 193 -6.52 21.35 -14.63
CA ILE A 193 -7.05 22.37 -15.56
C ILE A 193 -8.57 22.35 -15.54
N ILE A 194 -9.19 21.16 -15.54
CA ILE A 194 -10.64 21.00 -15.39
C ILE A 194 -11.11 21.64 -14.08
N PHE A 195 -10.39 21.42 -12.98
CA PHE A 195 -10.66 22.03 -11.69
C PHE A 195 -10.58 23.57 -11.72
N ILE A 196 -9.52 24.15 -12.29
CA ILE A 196 -9.36 25.62 -12.35
C ILE A 196 -10.51 26.26 -13.14
N ASN A 197 -10.90 25.66 -14.28
CA ASN A 197 -11.95 26.19 -15.15
C ASN A 197 -13.36 25.93 -14.58
N GLY A 198 -13.50 24.99 -13.65
CA GLY A 198 -14.76 24.51 -13.10
C GLY A 198 -15.20 25.17 -11.78
N GLY A 199 -14.51 26.22 -11.32
CA GLY A 199 -14.78 26.91 -10.05
C GLY A 199 -13.92 26.37 -8.89
N ARG A 200 -13.35 27.27 -8.08
CA ARG A 200 -12.38 26.93 -7.02
C ARG A 200 -13.02 26.62 -5.66
N GLU A 201 -14.28 26.99 -5.47
CA GLU A 201 -15.03 26.73 -4.23
C GLU A 201 -15.69 25.35 -4.26
N ALA A 202 -15.81 24.71 -3.09
CA ALA A 202 -16.36 23.36 -2.97
C ALA A 202 -17.78 23.22 -3.57
N ALA A 203 -18.66 24.18 -3.30
CA ALA A 203 -20.06 24.11 -3.71
C ALA A 203 -20.29 24.29 -5.22
N THR A 204 -19.44 25.06 -5.90
CA THR A 204 -19.58 25.38 -7.32
C THR A 204 -18.70 24.52 -8.23
N ASN A 205 -17.83 23.70 -7.63
CA ASN A 205 -16.83 22.93 -8.34
C ASN A 205 -17.43 21.93 -9.34
N ILE A 206 -16.81 21.82 -10.51
CA ILE A 206 -17.16 20.83 -11.52
C ILE A 206 -17.10 19.39 -11.00
N PHE A 207 -16.15 19.04 -10.12
CA PHE A 207 -16.06 17.70 -9.53
C PHE A 207 -17.33 17.34 -8.75
N VAL A 208 -17.74 18.25 -7.86
CA VAL A 208 -18.96 18.09 -7.05
C VAL A 208 -20.21 18.08 -7.93
N ARG A 209 -20.28 18.97 -8.93
CA ARG A 209 -21.41 19.03 -9.87
C ARG A 209 -21.54 17.76 -10.71
N THR A 210 -20.42 17.20 -11.19
CA THR A 210 -20.42 15.94 -11.94
C THR A 210 -20.82 14.77 -11.06
N ASP A 211 -20.33 14.72 -9.82
CA ASP A 211 -20.66 13.64 -8.89
C ASP A 211 -22.14 13.70 -8.51
N ILE A 212 -22.71 14.90 -8.25
CA ILE A 212 -24.14 15.08 -8.03
C ILE A 212 -24.95 14.68 -9.28
N SER A 213 -24.50 15.03 -10.48
CA SER A 213 -25.22 14.69 -11.71
C SER A 213 -25.22 13.19 -12.03
N LEU A 214 -24.16 12.47 -11.66
CA LEU A 214 -24.00 11.05 -11.97
C LEU A 214 -24.56 10.14 -10.88
N ILE A 215 -24.36 10.51 -9.61
CA ILE A 215 -24.67 9.69 -8.45
C ILE A 215 -25.96 10.19 -7.78
N GLY A 216 -26.28 11.49 -7.85
CA GLY A 216 -27.44 12.11 -7.20
C GLY A 216 -27.08 12.76 -5.86
N GLU A 217 -28.00 12.76 -4.89
CA GLU A 217 -27.80 13.33 -3.54
C GLU A 217 -26.89 12.50 -2.62
N TYR A 218 -26.17 11.51 -3.15
CA TYR A 218 -25.28 10.63 -2.39
C TYR A 218 -24.02 11.40 -1.98
N LYS A 219 -24.11 12.16 -0.89
CA LYS A 219 -22.97 12.88 -0.32
C LYS A 219 -22.36 12.10 0.84
N SER A 220 -21.03 12.08 0.90
CA SER A 220 -20.31 11.92 2.16
C SER A 220 -20.70 13.08 3.11
N LEU A 221 -20.42 12.94 4.40
CA LEU A 221 -20.68 13.99 5.40
C LEU A 221 -20.03 15.36 5.03
N SER A 222 -18.96 15.34 4.22
CA SER A 222 -18.26 16.52 3.70
C SER A 222 -18.91 17.11 2.44
N LEU A 223 -18.79 18.43 2.26
CA LEU A 223 -19.30 19.16 1.08
C LEU A 223 -18.77 18.63 -0.27
N ALA A 224 -17.58 18.03 -0.27
CA ALA A 224 -17.00 17.33 -1.40
C ALA A 224 -16.49 15.96 -0.97
N ASP A 225 -16.83 14.93 -1.75
CA ASP A 225 -16.39 13.56 -1.48
C ASP A 225 -14.98 13.34 -2.09
N PRO A 226 -13.93 13.10 -1.28
CA PRO A 226 -12.59 12.78 -1.79
C PRO A 226 -12.54 11.48 -2.61
N GLU A 227 -13.61 10.69 -2.57
CA GLU A 227 -13.74 9.39 -3.24
C GLU A 227 -14.81 9.41 -4.34
N GLY A 228 -15.28 10.59 -4.74
CA GLY A 228 -16.22 10.79 -5.84
C GLY A 228 -15.72 10.24 -7.18
N ILE A 229 -16.61 10.11 -8.18
CA ILE A 229 -16.27 9.48 -9.46
C ILE A 229 -15.15 10.25 -10.16
N MET A 230 -15.24 11.57 -10.19
CA MET A 230 -14.22 12.40 -10.84
C MET A 230 -12.87 12.31 -10.11
N ALA A 231 -12.89 12.24 -8.79
CA ALA A 231 -11.71 12.02 -7.96
C ALA A 231 -11.06 10.65 -8.22
N ILE A 232 -11.86 9.58 -8.39
CA ILE A 232 -11.38 8.24 -8.75
C ILE A 232 -10.60 8.28 -10.07
N PHE A 233 -11.12 8.95 -11.10
CA PHE A 233 -10.42 9.06 -12.38
C PHE A 233 -9.15 9.92 -12.28
N SER A 234 -9.20 11.02 -11.52
CA SER A 234 -8.01 11.85 -11.29
C SER A 234 -6.89 11.08 -10.57
N SER A 235 -7.26 10.20 -9.63
CA SER A 235 -6.33 9.36 -8.85
C SER A 235 -5.54 8.34 -9.70
N ILE A 236 -5.97 8.05 -10.94
CA ILE A 236 -5.23 7.22 -11.93
C ILE A 236 -3.82 7.74 -12.17
N SER A 237 -3.62 9.05 -12.06
CA SER A 237 -2.30 9.68 -12.10
C SER A 237 -1.32 9.03 -11.09
N LEU A 238 -1.73 8.87 -9.83
CA LEU A 238 -0.93 8.24 -8.78
C LEU A 238 -0.71 6.75 -9.06
N GLY A 239 -1.69 6.04 -9.62
CA GLY A 239 -1.51 4.65 -10.05
C GLY A 239 -0.36 4.50 -11.03
N PHE A 240 -0.31 5.37 -12.04
CA PHE A 240 0.72 5.36 -13.08
C PHE A 240 2.08 5.80 -12.55
N LEU A 241 2.12 6.84 -11.71
CA LEU A 241 3.37 7.25 -11.01
C LEU A 241 3.90 6.11 -10.13
N GLY A 242 3.01 5.38 -9.45
CA GLY A 242 3.33 4.17 -8.70
C GLY A 242 3.99 3.10 -9.58
N ILE A 243 3.43 2.81 -10.76
CA ILE A 243 4.03 1.87 -11.73
C ILE A 243 5.45 2.29 -12.11
N SER A 244 5.68 3.60 -12.31
CA SER A 244 7.02 4.12 -12.60
C SER A 244 8.02 3.74 -11.50
N PHE A 245 7.69 3.99 -10.22
CA PHE A 245 8.52 3.57 -9.10
C PHE A 245 8.75 2.05 -9.07
N GLY A 246 7.70 1.26 -9.33
CA GLY A 246 7.80 -0.19 -9.44
C GLY A 246 8.77 -0.64 -10.54
N CYS A 247 8.75 0.02 -11.70
CA CYS A 247 9.65 -0.27 -12.82
C CYS A 247 11.12 0.06 -12.51
N ILE A 248 11.39 1.14 -11.74
CA ILE A 248 12.75 1.48 -11.28
C ILE A 248 13.31 0.34 -10.41
N LEU A 249 12.49 -0.18 -9.50
CA LEU A 249 12.86 -1.29 -8.62
C LEU A 249 12.94 -2.63 -9.38
N ASN A 250 12.07 -2.85 -10.37
CA ASN A 250 12.00 -4.05 -11.20
C ASN A 250 13.08 -4.12 -12.29
N LYS A 251 14.30 -3.67 -11.99
CA LYS A 251 15.46 -3.96 -12.83
C LYS A 251 15.90 -5.41 -12.61
N LYS A 252 16.38 -6.06 -13.68
CA LYS A 252 16.73 -7.49 -13.73
C LYS A 252 17.55 -7.87 -12.49
N HIS A 253 17.02 -8.77 -11.66
CA HIS A 253 17.73 -9.30 -10.51
C HIS A 253 18.98 -10.01 -11.04
N ILE A 254 20.17 -9.57 -10.62
CA ILE A 254 21.39 -10.30 -10.94
C ILE A 254 21.47 -11.43 -9.93
N ASP A 255 21.20 -12.66 -10.37
CA ASP A 255 21.36 -13.91 -9.60
C ASP A 255 22.83 -14.25 -9.35
N LYS A 256 23.61 -13.27 -8.88
CA LYS A 256 24.91 -13.54 -8.29
C LYS A 256 24.69 -13.65 -6.79
N LYS A 257 24.64 -14.88 -6.28
CA LYS A 257 24.79 -15.16 -4.84
C LYS A 257 26.01 -14.36 -4.35
N TYR A 258 25.93 -13.79 -3.15
CA TYR A 258 27.11 -13.21 -2.51
C TYR A 258 28.18 -14.29 -2.48
N VAL A 259 29.25 -14.10 -3.26
CA VAL A 259 30.34 -15.06 -3.29
C VAL A 259 31.19 -14.70 -2.09
N GLY A 260 30.89 -15.29 -0.93
CA GLY A 260 31.76 -15.18 0.22
C GLY A 260 33.06 -15.89 -0.10
N TYR A 261 34.17 -15.16 -0.21
CA TYR A 261 35.49 -15.77 -0.25
C TYR A 261 35.99 -15.93 1.19
N ARG A 262 35.99 -17.16 1.69
CA ARG A 262 36.72 -17.50 2.93
C ARG A 262 38.17 -17.77 2.55
N ARG A 263 39.10 -17.04 3.18
CA ARG A 263 40.54 -17.22 2.96
C ARG A 263 40.95 -18.64 3.34
N PRO A 264 41.66 -19.38 2.48
CA PRO A 264 41.99 -20.79 2.72
C PRO A 264 43.20 -21.02 3.64
N MET A 265 43.89 -19.99 4.15
CA MET A 265 45.04 -20.19 5.04
C MET A 265 44.95 -19.34 6.31
N LYS A 266 45.15 -19.98 7.45
CA LYS A 266 45.40 -19.31 8.74
C LYS A 266 46.77 -18.63 8.68
N ILE A 267 46.80 -17.41 9.17
CA ILE A 267 48.00 -16.64 9.46
C ILE A 267 48.91 -17.50 10.36
N ARG A 268 50.21 -17.59 10.03
CA ARG A 268 51.13 -18.52 10.71
C ARG A 268 51.58 -17.99 12.07
N ASN A 269 51.69 -16.66 12.21
CA ASN A 269 52.05 -15.93 13.42
C ASN A 269 51.23 -14.63 13.50
N ASP A 270 50.74 -14.26 14.67
CA ASP A 270 50.07 -12.97 14.90
C ASP A 270 51.07 -11.80 14.70
N GLY A 271 50.69 -10.76 13.95
CA GLY A 271 51.53 -9.58 13.69
C GLY A 271 51.99 -9.42 12.23
N PHE A 272 52.65 -8.28 11.95
CA PHE A 272 53.08 -7.89 10.61
C PHE A 272 54.39 -8.61 10.23
N SER A 273 54.31 -9.58 9.32
CA SER A 273 55.48 -10.32 8.81
C SER A 273 55.49 -10.36 7.28
N LYS A 274 56.68 -10.40 6.66
CA LYS A 274 56.81 -10.50 5.19
C LYS A 274 56.10 -11.73 4.62
N GLU A 275 56.12 -12.84 5.35
CA GLU A 275 55.44 -14.09 4.95
C GLU A 275 53.92 -13.94 4.99
N ASN A 276 53.36 -13.32 6.04
CA ASN A 276 51.94 -13.01 6.13
C ASN A 276 51.50 -12.05 5.00
N LEU A 277 52.32 -11.04 4.69
CA LEU A 277 52.05 -10.09 3.61
C LEU A 277 51.98 -10.78 2.23
N LEU A 278 52.90 -11.70 1.95
CA LEU A 278 52.88 -12.49 0.71
C LEU A 278 51.65 -13.40 0.61
N VAL A 279 51.20 -13.97 1.73
CA VAL A 279 49.97 -14.79 1.79
C VAL A 279 48.73 -13.93 1.57
N ASP A 280 48.67 -12.73 2.16
CA ASP A 280 47.57 -11.78 1.97
C ASP A 280 47.45 -11.32 0.52
N ILE A 281 48.58 -10.93 -0.09
CA ILE A 281 48.67 -10.54 -1.50
C ILE A 281 48.22 -11.69 -2.41
N LYS A 282 48.70 -12.92 -2.17
CA LYS A 282 48.24 -14.12 -2.92
C LYS A 282 46.75 -14.39 -2.74
N SER A 283 46.18 -14.12 -1.56
CA SER A 283 44.73 -14.26 -1.33
C SER A 283 43.91 -13.20 -2.08
N TRP A 284 44.43 -11.98 -2.20
CA TRP A 284 43.80 -10.88 -2.94
C TRP A 284 43.79 -11.15 -4.45
N ILE A 285 44.88 -11.70 -4.98
CA ILE A 285 45.05 -12.00 -6.41
C ILE A 285 44.32 -13.30 -6.81
N ASN A 286 43.88 -14.13 -5.86
CA ASN A 286 43.15 -15.36 -6.14
C ASN A 286 41.89 -15.06 -6.99
N TYR A 287 41.74 -15.76 -8.12
CA TYR A 287 40.59 -15.61 -9.03
C TYR A 287 39.23 -15.67 -8.30
N LYS A 288 39.08 -16.52 -7.27
CA LYS A 288 37.83 -16.60 -6.48
C LYS A 288 37.57 -15.33 -5.65
N SER A 289 38.63 -14.68 -5.15
CA SER A 289 38.58 -13.41 -4.42
C SER A 289 38.25 -12.25 -5.37
N ILE A 290 38.95 -12.14 -6.50
CA ILE A 290 38.68 -11.12 -7.53
C ILE A 290 37.26 -11.27 -8.07
N LYS A 291 36.81 -12.49 -8.37
CA LYS A 291 35.44 -12.78 -8.82
C LYS A 291 34.41 -12.38 -7.77
N SER A 292 34.68 -12.60 -6.49
CA SER A 292 33.85 -12.17 -5.37
C SER A 292 33.75 -10.64 -5.29
N LEU A 293 34.89 -9.96 -5.33
CA LEU A 293 34.98 -8.50 -5.29
C LEU A 293 34.28 -7.84 -6.48
N LEU A 294 34.57 -8.26 -7.71
CA LEU A 294 33.90 -7.76 -8.91
C LEU A 294 32.39 -8.01 -8.84
N SER A 295 31.97 -9.21 -8.46
CA SER A 295 30.55 -9.56 -8.34
C SER A 295 29.83 -8.67 -7.34
N ASN A 296 30.45 -8.41 -6.19
CA ASN A 296 29.90 -7.52 -5.17
C ASN A 296 29.89 -6.05 -5.61
N TYR A 297 30.94 -5.59 -6.29
CA TYR A 297 31.01 -4.24 -6.88
C TYR A 297 29.89 -3.99 -7.90
N TYR A 298 29.71 -4.89 -8.87
CA TYR A 298 28.63 -4.76 -9.88
C TYR A 298 27.24 -4.79 -9.25
N ARG A 299 27.04 -5.63 -8.22
CA ARG A 299 25.78 -5.67 -7.48
C ARG A 299 25.52 -4.36 -6.76
N PHE A 300 26.49 -3.88 -5.98
CA PHE A 300 26.38 -2.63 -5.23
C PHE A 300 26.08 -1.47 -6.18
N ASN A 301 26.80 -1.38 -7.30
CA ASN A 301 26.57 -0.34 -8.31
C ASN A 301 25.13 -0.39 -8.89
N ASN A 302 24.56 -1.57 -9.10
CA ASN A 302 23.18 -1.67 -9.61
C ASN A 302 22.11 -1.31 -8.58
N GLU A 303 22.28 -1.67 -7.30
CA GLU A 303 21.34 -1.25 -6.26
C GLU A 303 21.46 0.26 -6.00
N VAL A 304 22.69 0.80 -6.01
CA VAL A 304 22.94 2.24 -5.93
C VAL A 304 22.28 2.98 -7.10
N LYS A 305 22.35 2.47 -8.34
CA LYS A 305 21.63 3.05 -9.48
C LYS A 305 20.13 3.15 -9.24
N LYS A 306 19.49 2.16 -8.62
CA LYS A 306 18.05 2.25 -8.30
C LYS A 306 17.77 3.37 -7.30
N VAL A 307 18.58 3.46 -6.25
CA VAL A 307 18.50 4.52 -5.24
C VAL A 307 18.68 5.90 -5.87
N ILE A 308 19.71 6.07 -6.72
CA ILE A 308 19.96 7.33 -7.44
C ILE A 308 18.77 7.71 -8.31
N HIS A 309 18.18 6.77 -9.08
CA HIS A 309 17.01 7.07 -9.88
C HIS A 309 15.81 7.49 -9.01
N LEU A 310 15.53 6.79 -7.91
CA LEU A 310 14.46 7.17 -7.00
C LEU A 310 14.67 8.57 -6.41
N LEU A 311 15.90 8.90 -6.00
CA LEU A 311 16.25 10.24 -5.50
C LEU A 311 16.13 11.30 -6.59
N MET A 312 16.53 11.01 -7.83
CA MET A 312 16.36 11.95 -8.94
C MET A 312 14.89 12.23 -9.25
N PHE A 313 14.06 11.19 -9.29
CA PHE A 313 12.61 11.35 -9.43
C PHE A 313 12.03 12.15 -8.26
N SER A 314 12.46 11.89 -7.02
CA SER A 314 12.00 12.66 -5.86
C SER A 314 12.30 14.15 -6.01
N LEU A 315 13.51 14.50 -6.44
CA LEU A 315 13.91 15.90 -6.63
C LEU A 315 13.12 16.57 -7.77
N ILE A 316 12.87 15.84 -8.87
CA ILE A 316 12.03 16.32 -9.97
C ILE A 316 10.61 16.61 -9.48
N TYR A 317 10.01 15.70 -8.70
CA TYR A 317 8.66 15.91 -8.16
C TYR A 317 8.60 17.08 -7.18
N LEU A 318 9.63 17.29 -6.37
CA LEU A 318 9.74 18.45 -5.49
C LEU A 318 9.80 19.77 -6.29
N VAL A 319 10.61 19.82 -7.35
CA VAL A 319 10.69 21.00 -8.23
C VAL A 319 9.35 21.25 -8.90
N LEU A 320 8.73 20.22 -9.48
CA LEU A 320 7.42 20.32 -10.11
C LEU A 320 6.35 20.81 -9.13
N PHE A 321 6.37 20.34 -7.87
CA PHE A 321 5.48 20.82 -6.83
C PHE A 321 5.63 22.34 -6.58
N PHE A 322 6.86 22.83 -6.38
CA PHE A 322 7.09 24.25 -6.13
C PHE A 322 6.65 25.12 -7.31
N VAL A 323 6.84 24.63 -8.53
CA VAL A 323 6.34 25.27 -9.75
C VAL A 323 4.82 25.29 -9.73
N THR A 324 4.15 24.14 -9.66
CA THR A 324 2.70 24.07 -9.85
C THR A 324 1.90 24.70 -8.71
N LYS A 325 2.42 24.69 -7.46
CA LYS A 325 1.74 25.25 -6.29
C LYS A 325 1.42 26.73 -6.44
N TYR A 326 2.19 27.47 -7.25
CA TYR A 326 1.95 28.89 -7.48
C TYR A 326 0.59 29.17 -8.18
N TRP A 327 0.18 28.29 -9.11
CA TRP A 327 -1.06 28.46 -9.87
C TRP A 327 -2.21 27.59 -9.35
N ILE A 328 -1.88 26.40 -8.84
CA ILE A 328 -2.86 25.37 -8.49
C ILE A 328 -2.73 25.07 -6.98
N PRO A 329 -3.82 25.29 -6.20
CA PRO A 329 -3.82 25.00 -4.78
C PRO A 329 -3.60 23.51 -4.53
N VAL A 330 -3.07 23.21 -3.35
CA VAL A 330 -2.84 21.83 -2.93
C VAL A 330 -4.16 21.25 -2.43
N ASN A 331 -4.87 20.57 -3.33
CA ASN A 331 -6.20 20.02 -3.07
C ASN A 331 -6.21 18.50 -3.30
N ARG A 332 -6.56 17.77 -2.23
CA ARG A 332 -6.66 16.29 -2.21
C ARG A 332 -7.90 15.79 -2.95
N ASN A 333 -9.06 16.41 -2.74
CA ASN A 333 -10.34 15.93 -3.26
C ASN A 333 -10.36 15.86 -4.80
N VAL A 334 -9.54 16.68 -5.44
CA VAL A 334 -9.36 16.73 -6.89
C VAL A 334 -8.18 15.89 -7.37
N PHE A 335 -7.29 15.48 -6.47
CA PHE A 335 -5.93 15.02 -6.79
C PHE A 335 -5.23 16.04 -7.72
N SER A 336 -5.22 17.30 -7.30
CA SER A 336 -4.54 18.38 -8.02
C SER A 336 -3.07 18.04 -8.27
N ILE A 337 -2.49 18.56 -9.35
CA ILE A 337 -1.10 18.27 -9.73
C ILE A 337 -0.12 18.66 -8.61
N SER A 338 -0.36 19.78 -7.93
CA SER A 338 0.44 20.20 -6.76
C SER A 338 0.37 19.16 -5.64
N PHE A 339 -0.82 18.62 -5.35
CA PHE A 339 -1.00 17.54 -4.37
C PHE A 339 -0.31 16.24 -4.81
N VAL A 340 -0.51 15.81 -6.06
CA VAL A 340 0.09 14.58 -6.61
C VAL A 340 1.62 14.66 -6.60
N MET A 341 2.21 15.80 -6.94
CA MET A 341 3.67 15.97 -6.96
C MET A 341 4.28 15.90 -5.55
N ILE A 342 3.69 16.58 -4.56
CA ILE A 342 4.22 16.54 -3.19
C ILE A 342 4.07 15.14 -2.57
N ASP A 343 2.96 14.44 -2.85
CA ASP A 343 2.78 13.06 -2.41
C ASP A 343 3.81 12.12 -3.04
N CYS A 344 4.07 12.26 -4.34
CA CYS A 344 5.10 11.46 -5.01
C CYS A 344 6.51 11.73 -4.47
N PHE A 345 6.81 12.97 -4.09
CA PHE A 345 8.06 13.30 -3.41
C PHE A 345 8.18 12.58 -2.07
N TYR A 346 7.19 12.73 -1.18
CA TYR A 346 7.24 12.08 0.14
C TYR A 346 7.27 10.56 0.04
N PHE A 347 6.44 9.98 -0.84
CA PHE A 347 6.41 8.55 -1.07
C PHE A 347 7.75 8.01 -1.59
N SER A 348 8.36 8.69 -2.57
CA SER A 348 9.65 8.26 -3.12
C SER A 348 10.78 8.35 -2.11
N MET A 349 10.79 9.37 -1.24
CA MET A 349 11.74 9.45 -0.12
C MET A 349 11.54 8.31 0.89
N MET A 350 10.30 8.02 1.29
CA MET A 350 10.01 6.88 2.16
C MET A 350 10.40 5.55 1.51
N LEU A 351 10.18 5.41 0.20
CA LEU A 351 10.56 4.22 -0.55
C LEU A 351 12.08 4.05 -0.62
N VAL A 352 12.85 5.12 -0.77
CA VAL A 352 14.32 5.08 -0.71
C VAL A 352 14.79 4.58 0.65
N VAL A 353 14.28 5.18 1.74
CA VAL A 353 14.65 4.77 3.11
C VAL A 353 14.30 3.30 3.35
N ALA A 354 13.07 2.90 3.02
CA ALA A 354 12.61 1.53 3.17
C ALA A 354 13.44 0.55 2.33
N TYR A 355 13.81 0.92 1.09
CA TYR A 355 14.63 0.10 0.21
C TYR A 355 16.05 -0.09 0.73
N VAL A 356 16.68 0.99 1.20
CA VAL A 356 18.01 0.91 1.81
C VAL A 356 17.98 0.04 3.07
N MET A 357 17.02 0.26 3.97
CA MET A 357 16.94 -0.50 5.23
C MET A 357 16.59 -1.99 5.00
N CYS A 358 15.64 -2.28 4.11
CA CYS A 358 15.07 -3.63 3.98
C CYS A 358 15.82 -4.50 2.95
N ASP A 359 16.20 -3.93 1.81
CA ASP A 359 16.74 -4.70 0.68
C ASP A 359 18.28 -4.62 0.58
N ILE A 360 18.88 -3.48 0.96
CA ILE A 360 20.35 -3.29 0.99
C ILE A 360 20.94 -3.73 2.34
N VAL A 361 20.56 -3.07 3.44
CA VAL A 361 21.07 -3.34 4.79
C VAL A 361 20.50 -4.66 5.36
N LYS A 362 19.31 -5.07 4.89
CA LYS A 362 18.60 -6.29 5.32
C LYS A 362 18.32 -6.31 6.83
N LEU A 363 17.90 -5.18 7.36
CA LEU A 363 17.49 -5.05 8.76
C LEU A 363 16.28 -5.97 9.03
N ARG A 364 16.39 -6.81 10.07
CA ARG A 364 15.38 -7.84 10.39
C ARG A 364 14.49 -7.47 11.58
N PHE A 365 15.07 -6.80 12.58
CA PHE A 365 14.39 -6.44 13.82
C PHE A 365 13.31 -5.37 13.56
N GLY A 366 12.09 -5.57 14.06
CA GLY A 366 10.93 -4.68 13.80
C GLY A 366 10.34 -4.81 12.38
N VAL A 367 11.19 -4.82 11.35
CA VAL A 367 10.80 -4.87 9.93
C VAL A 367 10.02 -6.13 9.56
N ASN A 368 10.29 -7.27 10.22
CA ASN A 368 9.51 -8.49 10.01
C ASN A 368 8.03 -8.30 10.39
N TYR A 369 7.77 -7.66 11.53
CA TYR A 369 6.40 -7.42 12.02
C TYR A 369 5.63 -6.50 11.05
N LEU A 370 6.29 -5.44 10.58
CA LEU A 370 5.74 -4.54 9.57
C LEU A 370 5.45 -5.26 8.25
N GLY A 371 6.42 -6.03 7.75
CA GLY A 371 6.28 -6.76 6.49
C GLY A 371 5.21 -7.85 6.52
N ASN A 372 4.91 -8.42 7.69
CA ASN A 372 3.84 -9.42 7.84
C ASN A 372 2.46 -8.77 7.76
N ILE A 373 2.25 -7.66 8.47
CA ILE A 373 1.03 -6.86 8.37
C ILE A 373 0.83 -6.37 6.93
N GLY A 374 1.90 -5.90 6.28
CA GLY A 374 1.88 -5.40 4.91
C GLY A 374 1.46 -6.42 3.84
N LYS A 375 1.67 -7.72 4.08
CA LYS A 375 1.20 -8.75 3.14
C LYS A 375 -0.32 -8.86 3.13
N ASN A 376 -0.98 -8.59 4.26
CA ASN A 376 -2.42 -8.77 4.47
C ASN A 376 -3.15 -7.42 4.69
N THR A 377 -2.60 -6.30 4.21
CA THR A 377 -3.08 -4.95 4.55
C THR A 377 -4.59 -4.75 4.40
N ILE A 378 -5.19 -5.10 3.26
CA ILE A 378 -6.61 -4.83 3.01
C ILE A 378 -7.49 -5.58 4.01
N LEU A 379 -7.20 -6.86 4.27
CA LEU A 379 -7.93 -7.65 5.27
C LEU A 379 -7.78 -7.03 6.66
N VAL A 380 -6.56 -6.62 7.01
CA VAL A 380 -6.25 -6.02 8.30
C VAL A 380 -7.04 -4.73 8.50
N ILE A 381 -7.02 -3.82 7.53
CA ILE A 381 -7.78 -2.56 7.58
C ILE A 381 -9.28 -2.86 7.73
N PHE A 382 -9.81 -3.76 6.91
CA PHE A 382 -11.23 -4.10 6.92
C PHE A 382 -11.69 -4.67 8.27
N ILE A 383 -10.92 -5.60 8.86
CA ILE A 383 -11.22 -6.17 10.18
C ILE A 383 -11.18 -5.08 11.26
N VAL A 384 -10.15 -4.22 11.25
CA VAL A 384 -10.03 -3.14 12.24
C VAL A 384 -11.21 -2.18 12.14
N GLN A 385 -11.66 -1.82 10.93
CA GLN A 385 -12.84 -0.98 10.74
C GLN A 385 -14.12 -1.62 11.29
N ILE A 386 -14.36 -2.90 10.98
CA ILE A 386 -15.53 -3.64 11.48
C ILE A 386 -15.51 -3.69 13.00
N VAL A 387 -14.39 -4.10 13.59
CA VAL A 387 -14.29 -4.23 15.04
C VAL A 387 -14.42 -2.89 15.73
N HIS A 388 -13.82 -1.83 15.18
CA HIS A 388 -13.98 -0.47 15.71
C HIS A 388 -15.46 -0.05 15.73
N LYS A 389 -16.19 -0.26 14.63
CA LYS A 389 -17.62 0.11 14.57
C LYS A 389 -18.51 -0.77 15.44
N LEU A 390 -18.20 -2.06 15.59
CA LEU A 390 -18.91 -2.95 16.51
C LEU A 390 -18.67 -2.54 17.98
N LEU A 391 -17.44 -2.15 18.33
CA LEU A 391 -17.11 -1.66 19.67
C LEU A 391 -17.84 -0.34 19.97
N SER A 392 -17.93 0.58 19.02
CA SER A 392 -18.62 1.86 19.24
C SER A 392 -20.15 1.71 19.40
N MET A 393 -20.74 0.61 18.97
CA MET A 393 -22.15 0.27 19.27
C MET A 393 -22.38 -0.11 20.73
N ILE A 394 -21.35 -0.57 21.44
CA ILE A 394 -21.44 -0.92 22.86
C ILE A 394 -21.35 0.38 23.68
N LYS A 395 -22.47 0.76 24.31
CA LYS A 395 -22.54 1.94 25.18
C LYS A 395 -22.35 1.55 26.64
N ILE A 396 -21.44 2.22 27.33
CA ILE A 396 -21.15 2.01 28.75
C ILE A 396 -21.27 3.36 29.47
N LYS A 397 -21.83 3.34 30.68
CA LYS A 397 -21.95 4.55 31.50
C LYS A 397 -20.59 4.90 32.10
N SER A 398 -20.09 6.10 31.80
CA SER A 398 -18.83 6.60 32.37
C SER A 398 -18.96 6.89 33.86
N ILE A 399 -17.89 6.60 34.60
CA ILE A 399 -17.77 6.85 36.03
C ILE A 399 -17.64 8.36 36.29
N PHE A 400 -16.95 9.09 35.42
CA PHE A 400 -16.66 10.51 35.61
C PHE A 400 -17.75 11.43 35.08
N THR A 401 -18.29 11.17 33.89
CA THR A 401 -19.30 12.07 33.28
C THR A 401 -20.73 11.65 33.62
N GLY A 402 -20.94 10.41 34.07
CA GLY A 402 -22.28 9.85 34.32
C GLY A 402 -23.12 9.64 33.06
N THR A 403 -22.58 9.92 31.86
CA THR A 403 -23.26 9.77 30.58
C THR A 403 -22.97 8.42 29.93
N TRP A 404 -23.88 7.96 29.06
CA TRP A 404 -23.66 6.75 28.26
C TRP A 404 -22.77 7.09 27.06
N LEU A 405 -21.56 6.53 27.04
CA LEU A 405 -20.57 6.76 26.01
C LEU A 405 -20.31 5.48 25.21
N PRO A 406 -20.03 5.57 23.89
CA PRO A 406 -19.45 4.47 23.12
C PRO A 406 -18.20 3.90 23.78
N PHE A 407 -17.91 2.61 23.62
CA PHE A 407 -16.80 1.92 24.30
C PHE A 407 -15.43 2.63 24.16
N ASN A 408 -15.10 3.12 22.97
CA ASN A 408 -13.88 3.88 22.70
C ASN A 408 -13.82 5.18 23.52
N ASN A 409 -14.91 5.94 23.54
CA ASN A 409 -15.01 7.18 24.31
C ASN A 409 -14.99 6.90 25.80
N TRP A 410 -15.72 5.88 26.27
CA TRP A 410 -15.73 5.43 27.67
C TRP A 410 -14.33 5.04 28.14
N PHE A 411 -13.63 4.17 27.40
CA PHE A 411 -12.29 3.73 27.79
C PHE A 411 -11.30 4.90 27.83
N THR A 412 -11.40 5.80 26.86
CA THR A 412 -10.52 6.97 26.79
C THR A 412 -10.81 7.96 27.92
N THR A 413 -12.08 8.25 28.21
CA THR A 413 -12.50 9.18 29.27
C THR A 413 -12.20 8.66 30.67
N ASP A 414 -12.41 7.37 30.94
CA ASP A 414 -12.26 6.82 32.30
C ASP A 414 -10.83 6.40 32.62
N PHE A 415 -10.04 5.93 31.64
CA PHE A 415 -8.70 5.37 31.92
C PHE A 415 -7.54 6.21 31.39
N ILE A 416 -7.69 6.90 30.27
CA ILE A 416 -6.57 7.59 29.59
C ILE A 416 -6.58 9.08 29.93
N LEU A 417 -7.76 9.70 29.88
CA LEU A 417 -7.96 11.12 30.11
C LEU A 417 -7.42 11.62 31.45
N PRO A 418 -7.60 10.91 32.58
CA PRO A 418 -7.06 11.36 33.88
C PRO A 418 -5.53 11.39 33.92
N ILE A 419 -4.86 10.62 33.07
CA ILE A 419 -3.40 10.46 33.09
C ILE A 419 -2.73 11.41 32.09
N PHE A 420 -3.28 11.54 30.88
CA PHE A 420 -2.63 12.22 29.76
C PHE A 420 -3.28 13.55 29.34
N GLY A 421 -4.45 13.88 29.91
CA GLY A 421 -5.20 15.09 29.55
C GLY A 421 -5.84 15.03 28.16
N ILE A 422 -6.69 16.02 27.84
CA ILE A 422 -7.53 16.03 26.64
C ILE A 422 -6.73 15.97 25.33
N GLU A 423 -5.58 16.65 25.26
CA GLU A 423 -4.82 16.81 24.02
C GLU A 423 -4.20 15.49 23.52
N PHE A 424 -3.71 14.65 24.44
CA PHE A 424 -2.98 13.43 24.07
C PHE A 424 -3.83 12.16 24.16
N SER A 425 -4.96 12.20 24.88
CA SER A 425 -5.71 10.98 25.21
C SER A 425 -6.19 10.19 23.99
N SER A 426 -6.68 10.88 22.95
CA SER A 426 -7.13 10.19 21.73
C SER A 426 -5.95 9.54 20.98
N THR A 427 -4.79 10.20 20.95
CA THR A 427 -3.58 9.66 20.32
C THR A 427 -3.03 8.47 21.12
N VAL A 428 -2.97 8.56 22.44
CA VAL A 428 -2.53 7.46 23.31
C VAL A 428 -3.44 6.24 23.15
N TYR A 429 -4.75 6.43 23.11
CA TYR A 429 -5.71 5.36 22.83
C TYR A 429 -5.44 4.68 21.48
N SER A 430 -5.28 5.49 20.42
CA SER A 430 -5.01 4.96 19.07
C SER A 430 -3.72 4.15 19.01
N VAL A 431 -2.65 4.60 19.68
CA VAL A 431 -1.37 3.87 19.75
C VAL A 431 -1.56 2.56 20.52
N PHE A 432 -2.24 2.60 21.66
CA PHE A 432 -2.50 1.42 22.48
C PHE A 432 -3.26 0.34 21.72
N ILE A 433 -4.38 0.69 21.08
CA ILE A 433 -5.16 -0.23 20.25
C ILE A 433 -4.35 -0.74 19.07
N THR A 434 -3.56 0.12 18.43
CA THR A 434 -2.70 -0.27 17.30
C THR A 434 -1.63 -1.28 17.70
N VAL A 435 -1.02 -1.14 18.88
CA VAL A 435 -0.06 -2.12 19.41
C VAL A 435 -0.73 -3.49 19.63
N ILE A 436 -1.94 -3.50 20.20
CA ILE A 436 -2.73 -4.73 20.37
C ILE A 436 -2.97 -5.41 19.02
N TRP A 437 -3.40 -4.66 18.00
CA TRP A 437 -3.61 -5.19 16.67
C TRP A 437 -2.33 -5.72 16.02
N ILE A 438 -1.21 -5.02 16.16
CA ILE A 438 0.09 -5.47 15.66
C ILE A 438 0.46 -6.83 16.27
N LEU A 439 0.29 -6.98 17.59
CA LEU A 439 0.57 -8.25 18.28
C LEU A 439 -0.36 -9.36 17.81
N LEU A 440 -1.66 -9.08 17.73
CA LEU A 440 -2.68 -10.05 17.32
C LEU A 440 -2.48 -10.55 15.88
N PHE A 441 -2.24 -9.65 14.93
CA PHE A 441 -2.03 -10.04 13.53
C PHE A 441 -0.71 -10.78 13.31
N ASN A 442 0.34 -10.45 14.05
CA ASN A 442 1.58 -11.21 13.99
C ASN A 442 1.46 -12.59 14.66
N LEU A 443 0.58 -12.75 15.64
CA LEU A 443 0.23 -14.06 16.19
C LEU A 443 -0.55 -14.89 15.16
N LEU A 444 -1.48 -14.27 14.41
CA LEU A 444 -2.23 -14.93 13.34
C LEU A 444 -1.35 -15.35 12.15
N ASP A 445 -0.31 -14.59 11.80
CA ASP A 445 0.63 -14.99 10.72
C ASP A 445 1.43 -16.25 11.08
N ARG A 446 1.59 -16.58 12.38
CA ARG A 446 2.15 -17.87 12.82
C ARG A 446 1.33 -19.06 12.33
N TYR A 447 0.02 -18.87 12.12
CA TYR A 447 -0.90 -19.87 11.57
C TYR A 447 -0.99 -19.83 10.03
N ASP A 448 -0.15 -19.04 9.37
CA ASP A 448 0.02 -18.98 7.90
C ASP A 448 -1.27 -18.58 7.14
N ILE A 449 -2.19 -17.86 7.81
CA ILE A 449 -3.42 -17.32 7.22
C ILE A 449 -3.07 -16.09 6.38
N LYS A 450 -2.78 -16.33 5.10
CA LYS A 450 -2.53 -15.27 4.11
C LYS A 450 -3.74 -15.08 3.21
N VAL A 451 -4.59 -14.12 3.55
CA VAL A 451 -5.67 -13.69 2.67
C VAL A 451 -5.16 -12.51 1.84
N ASN A 452 -4.39 -12.83 0.80
CA ASN A 452 -4.05 -11.86 -0.24
C ASN A 452 -5.32 -11.62 -1.08
N LEU A 453 -6.19 -10.73 -0.60
CA LEU A 453 -7.26 -10.08 -1.37
C LEU A 453 -6.65 -9.08 -2.36
#